data_AF-A0A8J6JH11-F1
#
_entry.id   AF-A0A8J6JH11-F1
#
_cell.length_a   1.000
_cell.length_b   1.000
_cell.length_c   1.000
_cell.angle_alpha   90.00
_cell.angle_beta   90.00
_cell.angle_gamma   90.00
#
_symmetry.space_group_name_H-M   'P 1'
#
loop_
_entity.id
_entity.type
_entity.pdbx_description
1 polymer ?
#
loop_
_entity_poly.entity_id
_entity_poly.type
_entity_poly.pdbx_seq_one_letter_code
_entity_poly.pdbx_strand_id
1 'polypeptide(L)'
;MLMQAVVIEVQWERLLVLDLDTRQTILVNTPDARRFRPGDLIRIRYNGVMANSIPPQISASNIAVIPRDTVPPAVFPPAVFPPVFFPPIVRPPAGCRRCPPFARPPFGPGFRPW
;
A
#
# COMPACT_ATOMS: atom_id res chain seq x y z
N MET A 1 27.69 -8.89 12.75
CA MET A 1 27.21 -7.51 12.54
C MET A 1 25.69 -7.51 12.35
N LEU A 2 25.02 -6.43 12.73
CA LEU A 2 23.60 -6.18 12.44
C LEU A 2 23.49 -4.89 11.64
N MET A 3 22.54 -4.84 10.71
CA MET A 3 22.26 -3.70 9.85
C MET A 3 20.75 -3.55 9.67
N GLN A 4 20.25 -2.31 9.65
CA GLN A 4 18.86 -2.02 9.35
C GLN A 4 18.76 -1.44 7.94
N ALA A 5 17.91 -2.05 7.13
CA ALA A 5 17.78 -1.65 5.75
C ALA A 5 16.33 -1.70 5.28
N VAL A 6 16.04 -0.93 4.24
CA VAL A 6 14.75 -0.97 3.54
C VAL A 6 14.91 -1.75 2.25
N VAL A 7 14.03 -2.70 1.99
CA VAL A 7 14.05 -3.45 0.74
C VAL A 7 13.61 -2.54 -0.40
N ILE A 8 14.43 -2.40 -1.43
CA ILE A 8 14.10 -1.65 -2.66
C ILE A 8 13.56 -2.62 -3.72
N GLU A 9 14.25 -3.75 -3.90
CA GLU A 9 13.93 -4.72 -4.94
C GLU A 9 14.16 -6.14 -4.41
N VAL A 10 13.31 -7.05 -4.86
CA VAL A 10 13.38 -8.48 -4.52
C VAL A 10 13.66 -9.26 -5.79
N GLN A 11 14.79 -9.96 -5.82
CA GLN A 11 15.17 -10.89 -6.87
C GLN A 11 15.11 -12.32 -6.32
N TRP A 12 15.42 -13.32 -7.16
CA TRP A 12 15.21 -14.73 -6.81
C TRP A 12 15.95 -15.16 -5.54
N GLU A 13 17.24 -14.84 -5.42
CA GLU A 13 18.10 -15.17 -4.27
C GLU A 13 18.84 -13.95 -3.74
N ARG A 14 18.37 -12.76 -4.12
CA ARG A 14 19.05 -11.51 -3.83
C ARG A 14 18.03 -10.45 -3.46
N LEU A 15 18.40 -9.59 -2.53
CA LEU A 15 17.63 -8.42 -2.16
C LEU A 15 18.49 -7.19 -2.41
N LEU A 16 17.95 -6.22 -3.12
CA LEU A 16 18.54 -4.89 -3.17
C LEU A 16 17.96 -4.10 -2.00
N VAL A 17 18.82 -3.70 -1.07
CA VAL A 17 18.41 -3.01 0.15
C VAL A 17 19.12 -1.67 0.27
N LEU A 18 18.45 -0.69 0.86
CA LEU A 18 19.03 0.59 1.25
C LEU A 18 19.38 0.52 2.73
N ASP A 19 20.68 0.55 3.05
CA ASP A 19 21.13 0.68 4.43
C ASP A 19 20.73 2.05 4.99
N LEU A 20 20.13 2.07 6.18
CA LEU A 20 19.66 3.30 6.81
C LEU A 20 20.80 4.10 7.45
N ASP A 21 21.88 3.44 7.86
CA ASP A 21 23.01 4.11 8.53
C ASP A 21 23.88 4.83 7.52
N THR A 22 24.29 4.13 6.45
CA THR A 22 25.20 4.68 5.43
C THR A 22 24.47 5.30 4.23
N ARG A 23 23.15 5.10 4.11
CA ARG A 23 22.35 5.44 2.91
C ARG A 23 22.89 4.84 1.62
N GLN A 24 23.57 3.70 1.73
CA GLN A 24 24.12 2.99 0.58
C GLN A 24 23.19 1.86 0.16
N THR A 25 23.07 1.67 -1.15
CA THR A 25 22.43 0.47 -1.71
C THR A 25 23.38 -0.72 -1.64
N ILE A 26 22.93 -1.81 -1.05
CA ILE A 26 23.69 -3.03 -0.82
C ILE A 26 22.91 -4.20 -1.43
N LEU A 27 23.62 -5.10 -2.11
CA LEU A 27 23.03 -6.35 -2.59
C LEU A 27 23.21 -7.45 -1.55
N VAL A 28 22.11 -8.04 -1.09
CA VAL A 28 22.11 -9.06 -0.04
C VAL A 28 21.80 -10.39 -0.67
N ASN A 29 22.76 -11.31 -0.64
CA ASN A 29 22.55 -12.69 -1.06
C ASN A 29 21.84 -13.46 0.06
N THR A 30 20.67 -14.01 -0.25
CA THR A 30 19.87 -14.81 0.67
C THR A 30 18.93 -15.75 -0.10
N PRO A 31 18.88 -17.05 0.25
CA PRO A 31 17.97 -17.99 -0.41
C PRO A 31 16.49 -17.67 -0.12
N ASP A 32 16.21 -16.93 0.95
CA ASP A 32 14.87 -16.62 1.43
C ASP A 32 14.34 -15.25 0.93
N ALA A 33 14.95 -14.69 -0.13
CA ALA A 33 14.63 -13.35 -0.65
C ALA A 33 13.14 -13.16 -0.96
N ARG A 34 12.48 -14.21 -1.47
CA ARG A 34 11.07 -14.21 -1.87
C ARG A 34 10.06 -13.94 -0.76
N ARG A 35 10.49 -14.03 0.51
CA ARG A 35 9.62 -13.79 1.67
C ARG A 35 9.42 -12.31 1.96
N PHE A 36 10.25 -11.45 1.39
CA PHE A 36 10.25 -10.01 1.61
C PHE A 36 9.57 -9.29 0.45
N ARG A 37 9.16 -8.03 0.71
CA ARG A 37 8.57 -7.15 -0.29
C ARG A 37 9.33 -5.81 -0.35
N PRO A 38 9.37 -5.16 -1.51
CA PRO A 38 9.82 -3.77 -1.61
C PRO A 38 9.08 -2.88 -0.60
N GLY A 39 9.82 -2.07 0.15
CA GLY A 39 9.33 -1.18 1.20
C GLY A 39 9.43 -1.73 2.62
N ASP A 40 9.63 -3.05 2.78
CA ASP A 40 9.77 -3.66 4.10
C ASP A 40 11.01 -3.13 4.82
N LEU A 41 10.84 -2.80 6.11
CA LEU A 41 11.95 -2.51 6.99
C LEU A 41 12.48 -3.82 7.56
N ILE A 42 13.74 -4.14 7.31
CA ILE A 42 14.34 -5.41 7.70
C ILE A 42 15.62 -5.19 8.52
N ARG A 43 15.87 -6.13 9.42
CA ARG A 43 17.12 -6.25 10.16
C ARG A 43 17.91 -7.44 9.60
N ILE A 44 19.11 -7.17 9.12
CA ILE A 44 19.99 -8.18 8.51
C ILE A 44 21.15 -8.46 9.47
N ARG A 45 21.36 -9.74 9.76
CA ARG A 45 22.55 -10.24 10.45
C ARG A 45 23.50 -10.82 9.41
N TYR A 46 24.75 -10.40 9.46
CA TYR A 46 25.82 -10.87 8.56
C TYR A 46 27.17 -10.90 9.28
N ASN A 47 28.17 -11.47 8.63
CA ASN A 47 29.51 -11.70 9.18
C ASN A 47 30.41 -10.44 9.23
N GLY A 48 29.95 -9.29 8.72
CA GLY A 48 30.75 -8.06 8.67
C GLY A 48 31.63 -7.91 7.43
N VAL A 49 31.69 -8.93 6.56
CA VAL A 49 32.48 -8.91 5.33
C VAL A 49 31.60 -8.42 4.18
N MET A 50 32.08 -7.42 3.44
CA MET A 50 31.47 -6.94 2.21
C MET A 50 32.35 -7.30 1.00
N ALA A 51 31.73 -7.72 -0.09
CA ALA A 51 32.43 -7.95 -1.35
C ALA A 51 32.86 -6.61 -1.96
N ASN A 52 34.08 -6.56 -2.47
CA ASN A 52 34.61 -5.38 -3.17
C ASN A 52 33.98 -5.26 -4.58
N SER A 53 32.78 -4.68 -4.63
CA SER A 53 31.97 -4.54 -5.84
C SER A 53 31.05 -3.33 -5.72
N ILE A 54 30.47 -2.88 -6.85
CA ILE A 54 29.55 -1.75 -6.90
C ILE A 54 28.22 -2.24 -7.50
N PRO A 55 27.09 -2.20 -6.77
CA PRO A 55 27.01 -1.92 -5.32
C PRO A 55 27.72 -2.99 -4.48
N PRO A 56 28.13 -2.66 -3.23
CA PRO A 56 28.70 -3.64 -2.31
C PRO A 56 27.72 -4.79 -2.06
N GLN A 57 28.25 -5.99 -1.86
CA GLN A 57 27.43 -7.19 -1.66
C GLN A 57 27.75 -7.87 -0.34
N ILE A 58 26.74 -8.46 0.29
CA ILE A 58 26.87 -9.22 1.55
C ILE A 58 26.09 -10.52 1.51
N SER A 59 26.48 -11.48 2.34
CA SER A 59 25.71 -12.72 2.57
C SER A 59 25.01 -12.64 3.92
N ALA A 60 23.68 -12.69 3.90
CA ALA A 60 22.90 -12.65 5.14
C ALA A 60 22.84 -14.04 5.79
N SER A 61 23.09 -14.09 7.10
CA SER A 61 22.90 -15.30 7.89
C SER A 61 21.50 -15.38 8.51
N ASN A 62 20.90 -14.23 8.80
CA ASN A 62 19.52 -14.15 9.27
C ASN A 62 18.91 -12.80 8.90
N ILE A 63 17.63 -12.80 8.53
CA ILE A 63 16.88 -11.59 8.18
C ILE A 63 15.56 -11.63 8.94
N ALA A 64 15.24 -10.54 9.62
CA ALA A 64 13.97 -10.37 10.33
C ALA A 64 13.28 -9.09 9.85
N VAL A 65 11.98 -9.16 9.59
CA VAL A 65 11.18 -7.96 9.32
C VAL A 65 10.98 -7.20 10.64
N ILE A 66 11.22 -5.90 10.62
CA ILE A 66 10.91 -5.00 11.73
C ILE A 66 9.50 -4.47 11.47
N PRO A 67 8.50 -4.82 12.30
CA PRO A 67 7.20 -4.17 12.24
C PRO A 67 7.42 -2.67 12.41
N ARG A 68 6.97 -1.88 11.44
CA ARG A 68 6.72 -0.47 11.73
C ARG A 68 5.51 -0.50 12.63
N ASP A 69 5.64 -0.04 13.86
CA ASP A 69 4.49 0.12 14.75
C ASP A 69 3.48 1.01 14.03
N THR A 70 2.55 0.38 13.30
CA THR A 70 1.29 0.98 12.94
C THR A 70 0.69 1.35 14.28
N VAL A 71 0.72 2.65 14.59
CA VAL A 71 -0.27 3.25 15.47
C VAL A 71 -1.57 2.51 15.13
N PRO A 72 -2.18 1.77 16.09
CA PRO A 72 -3.42 1.07 15.81
C PRO A 72 -4.34 2.10 15.15
N PRO A 73 -5.00 1.79 14.03
CA PRO A 73 -5.93 2.75 13.44
C PRO A 73 -6.81 3.18 14.58
N ALA A 74 -6.74 4.48 14.94
CA ALA A 74 -7.53 5.04 16.01
C ALA A 74 -8.94 4.54 15.74
N VAL A 75 -9.43 3.62 16.57
CA VAL A 75 -10.81 3.16 16.48
C VAL A 75 -11.57 4.40 16.89
N PHE A 76 -11.99 5.13 15.85
CA PHE A 76 -12.76 6.34 15.92
C PHE A 76 -13.84 6.14 16.98
N PRO A 77 -13.98 7.04 17.98
CA PRO A 77 -15.06 6.94 18.94
C PRO A 77 -16.38 6.81 18.18
N PRO A 78 -17.31 5.95 18.63
CA PRO A 78 -18.50 5.62 17.87
C PRO A 78 -19.21 6.91 17.51
N ALA A 79 -19.39 7.12 16.20
CA ALA A 79 -20.21 8.19 15.67
C ALA A 79 -21.57 8.09 16.36
N VAL A 80 -21.84 9.04 17.26
CA VAL A 80 -23.18 9.31 17.77
C VAL A 80 -23.96 9.75 16.54
N PHE A 81 -24.63 8.81 15.87
CA PHE A 81 -25.61 9.11 14.85
C PHE A 81 -26.73 9.89 15.55
N PRO A 82 -26.93 11.19 15.27
CA PRO A 82 -28.12 11.85 15.77
C PRO A 82 -29.35 11.18 15.13
N PRO A 83 -30.45 10.98 15.86
CA PRO A 83 -31.64 10.39 15.31
C PRO A 83 -32.14 11.28 14.18
N VAL A 84 -32.10 10.73 12.96
CA VAL A 84 -32.75 11.31 11.79
C VAL A 84 -34.24 11.38 12.09
N PHE A 85 -34.73 12.59 12.37
CA PHE A 85 -36.15 12.93 12.34
C PHE A 85 -36.64 12.69 10.91
N PHE A 86 -37.15 11.50 10.63
CA PHE A 86 -37.92 11.26 9.41
C PHE A 86 -39.28 11.96 9.58
N PRO A 87 -39.60 13.03 8.83
CA PRO A 87 -40.97 13.50 8.76
C PRO A 87 -41.84 12.40 8.12
N PRO A 88 -43.11 12.25 8.54
CA PRO A 88 -43.98 11.23 7.99
C PRO A 88 -44.17 11.44 6.50
N ILE A 89 -43.93 10.38 5.72
CA ILE A 89 -44.26 10.29 4.31
C ILE A 89 -45.77 10.55 4.17
N VAL A 90 -46.12 11.74 3.70
CA VAL A 90 -47.46 12.02 3.20
C VAL A 90 -47.65 11.17 1.95
N ARG A 91 -48.40 10.08 2.07
CA ARG A 91 -48.82 9.26 0.93
C ARG A 91 -49.73 10.12 0.03
N PRO A 92 -49.37 10.40 -1.23
CA PRO A 92 -50.32 11.01 -2.14
C PRO A 92 -51.45 10.03 -2.44
N PRO A 93 -52.71 10.50 -2.58
CA PRO A 93 -53.85 9.64 -2.85
C PRO A 93 -53.70 8.93 -4.19
N ALA A 94 -54.04 7.64 -4.18
CA ALA A 94 -53.99 6.76 -5.33
C ALA A 94 -54.88 7.28 -6.46
N GLY A 95 -54.28 7.54 -7.62
CA GLY A 95 -55.04 7.64 -8.87
C GLY A 95 -54.55 8.72 -9.80
N CYS A 96 -53.49 8.44 -10.57
CA CYS A 96 -53.31 9.00 -11.91
C CYS A 96 -52.49 8.00 -12.75
N ARG A 97 -53.20 7.04 -13.37
CA ARG A 97 -52.67 6.20 -14.45
C ARG A 97 -52.50 7.08 -15.70
N ARG A 98 -51.25 7.41 -16.05
CA ARG A 98 -50.70 7.62 -17.42
C ARG A 98 -49.57 8.64 -17.34
N CYS A 99 -48.34 8.21 -17.61
CA CYS A 99 -47.51 8.72 -18.72
C CYS A 99 -46.18 7.94 -18.81
N PRO A 100 -45.60 7.79 -20.02
CA PRO A 100 -44.60 6.77 -20.37
C PRO A 100 -43.15 7.19 -20.00
N PRO A 101 -42.15 6.30 -20.11
CA PRO A 101 -40.79 6.56 -19.65
C PRO A 101 -40.12 7.65 -20.49
N PHE A 102 -39.79 8.79 -19.86
CA PHE A 102 -39.12 9.89 -20.51
C PHE A 102 -37.63 9.57 -20.68
N ALA A 103 -37.26 9.34 -21.93
CA ALA A 103 -36.07 9.79 -22.66
C ALA A 103 -34.65 9.56 -22.09
N ARG A 104 -33.83 8.99 -22.97
CA ARG A 104 -32.36 8.86 -22.94
C ARG A 104 -31.65 10.17 -22.52
N PRO A 105 -30.56 10.10 -21.73
CA PRO A 105 -29.71 11.25 -21.49
C PRO A 105 -28.87 11.60 -22.75
N PRO A 106 -28.68 12.89 -23.07
CA PRO A 106 -27.91 13.33 -24.24
C PRO A 106 -26.40 13.17 -23.97
N PHE A 107 -25.72 12.38 -24.81
CA PHE A 107 -24.27 12.45 -24.92
C PHE A 107 -23.87 13.74 -25.66
N GLY A 108 -23.14 14.59 -24.96
CA GLY A 108 -22.24 15.63 -25.47
C GLY A 108 -21.21 15.89 -24.36
N PRO A 109 -19.96 16.31 -24.64
CA PRO A 109 -19.59 17.20 -25.74
C PRO A 109 -18.40 16.69 -26.57
N GLY A 110 -18.25 17.19 -27.80
CA GLY A 110 -17.09 16.87 -28.63
C GLY A 110 -17.15 17.53 -30.00
N PHE A 111 -17.04 18.85 -30.02
CA PHE A 111 -16.99 19.66 -31.23
C PHE A 111 -15.66 19.43 -31.98
N ARG A 112 -15.79 19.04 -33.27
CA ARG A 112 -14.95 19.36 -34.46
C ARG A 112 -13.48 18.83 -34.49
N PRO A 113 -12.85 18.64 -35.68
CA PRO A 113 -12.98 19.50 -36.88
C PRO A 113 -12.86 18.87 -38.29
N TRP A 114 -13.09 19.78 -39.27
CA TRP A 114 -12.94 19.78 -40.74
C TRP A 114 -13.91 18.97 -41.58
#